data_AF-A0A853M643-F1
#
_entry.id   AF-A0A853M643-F1
#
_cell.length_a   1.000
_cell.length_b   1.000
_cell.length_c   1.000
_cell.angle_alpha   90.00
_cell.angle_beta   90.00
_cell.angle_gamma   90.00
#
_symmetry.space_group_name_H-M   'P 1'
#
loop_
_entity.id
_entity.type
_entity.pdbx_description
1 polymer ?
#
loop_
_entity_poly.entity_id
_entity_poly.type
_entity_poly.pdbx_seq_one_letter_code
_entity_poly.pdbx_strand_id
1 'polypeptide(L)'
;MNRKKLTQLITIAILVTFITIFHPFITIALTTKEIGAIAERVTVRLSGPDQGSGVIINKNGNTYTVLTNSHVFQYTGAFEIITYDGRKYQSNNVTENT
;
A
#
# COMPACT_ATOMS: atom_id res chain seq x y z
N MET A 1 -4.73 -11.20 -55.31
CA MET A 1 -5.35 -10.26 -54.33
C MET A 1 -5.30 -8.84 -54.88
N ASN A 2 -6.38 -8.06 -54.78
CA ASN A 2 -6.46 -6.70 -55.33
C ASN A 2 -5.58 -5.73 -54.51
N ARG A 3 -4.67 -5.00 -55.17
CA ARG A 3 -3.76 -4.03 -54.51
C ARG A 3 -4.50 -3.03 -53.62
N LYS A 4 -5.70 -2.59 -54.03
CA LYS A 4 -6.56 -1.69 -53.23
C LYS A 4 -7.02 -2.31 -51.91
N LYS A 5 -7.37 -3.61 -51.91
CA LYS A 5 -7.74 -4.35 -50.68
C LYS A 5 -6.54 -4.52 -49.73
N LEU A 6 -5.35 -4.76 -50.26
CA LEU A 6 -4.14 -4.91 -49.45
C LEU A 6 -3.76 -3.60 -48.76
N THR A 7 -3.78 -2.48 -49.48
CA THR A 7 -3.49 -1.16 -48.90
C THR A 7 -4.50 -0.79 -47.81
N GLN A 8 -5.78 -1.10 -48.02
CA GLN A 8 -6.84 -0.86 -47.03
C GLN A 8 -6.65 -1.70 -45.75
N LEU A 9 -6.22 -2.96 -45.88
CA LEU A 9 -5.94 -3.82 -44.72
C LEU A 9 -4.72 -3.31 -43.94
N ILE A 10 -3.67 -2.83 -44.62
CA ILE A 10 -2.48 -2.28 -43.98
C ILE A 10 -2.80 -0.97 -43.25
N THR A 11 -3.59 -0.07 -43.83
CA THR A 11 -3.96 1.19 -43.16
C THR A 11 -4.81 0.95 -41.92
N ILE A 12 -5.74 -0.02 -41.96
CA ILE A 12 -6.52 -0.43 -40.77
C ILE A 12 -5.60 -0.98 -39.68
N ALA A 13 -4.66 -1.87 -40.04
CA ALA A 13 -3.73 -2.45 -39.08
C ALA A 13 -2.88 -1.38 -38.38
N ILE A 14 -2.36 -0.41 -39.13
CA ILE A 14 -1.57 0.71 -38.59
C ILE A 14 -2.40 1.56 -37.63
N LEU A 15 -3.65 1.90 -37.99
CA LEU A 15 -4.53 2.71 -37.16
C LEU A 15 -4.85 2.01 -35.82
N VAL A 16 -5.09 0.70 -35.85
CA VAL A 16 -5.35 -0.11 -34.64
C VAL A 16 -4.12 -0.14 -33.72
N THR A 17 -2.91 -0.35 -34.28
CA THR A 17 -1.69 -0.35 -33.48
C THR A 17 -1.38 1.01 -32.84
N PHE A 18 -1.77 2.11 -33.48
CA PHE A 18 -1.57 3.46 -32.94
C PHE A 18 -2.44 3.71 -31.70
N ILE A 19 -3.69 3.23 -31.70
CA ILE A 19 -4.62 3.36 -30.56
C ILE A 19 -4.10 2.61 -29.33
N THR A 20 -3.48 1.44 -29.52
CA THR A 20 -2.93 0.62 -28.41
C THR A 20 -1.62 1.14 -27.81
N ILE A 21 -0.97 2.11 -28.45
CA ILE A 21 0.30 2.68 -27.94
C ILE A 21 0.04 4.05 -27.28
N PHE A 22 -1.00 4.77 -27.72
CA PHE A 22 -1.28 6.16 -27.32
C PHE A 22 -2.57 6.35 -26.52
N HIS A 23 -3.12 5.32 -25.87
CA HIS A 23 -4.18 5.57 -24.89
C HIS A 23 -3.61 6.34 -23.69
N PRO A 24 -4.10 7.56 -23.40
CA PRO A 24 -3.71 8.26 -22.18
C PRO A 24 -4.20 7.44 -21.00
N PHE A 25 -3.29 7.04 -20.11
CA PHE A 25 -3.67 6.53 -18.81
C PHE A 25 -4.27 7.72 -18.03
N ILE A 26 -5.60 7.80 -17.99
CA ILE A 26 -6.27 8.76 -17.11
C ILE A 26 -6.02 8.29 -15.68
N THR A 27 -5.10 8.94 -14.99
CA THR A 27 -4.87 8.74 -13.56
C THR A 27 -5.91 9.53 -12.78
N ILE A 28 -6.88 8.84 -12.17
CA ILE A 28 -7.82 9.47 -11.25
C ILE A 28 -7.16 9.52 -9.87
N ALA A 29 -7.09 10.72 -9.27
CA ALA A 29 -6.58 10.87 -7.92
C ALA A 29 -7.54 10.25 -6.90
N LEU A 30 -6.98 9.67 -5.85
CA LEU A 30 -7.75 9.06 -4.78
C LEU A 30 -8.47 10.13 -3.94
N THR A 31 -9.73 9.89 -3.57
CA THR A 31 -10.46 10.80 -2.68
C THR A 31 -9.93 10.72 -1.25
N THR A 32 -10.16 11.75 -0.44
CA THR A 32 -9.77 11.75 0.98
C THR A 32 -10.33 10.56 1.75
N LYS A 33 -11.55 10.11 1.44
CA LYS A 33 -12.18 8.96 2.08
C LYS A 33 -11.43 7.66 1.78
N GLU A 34 -11.06 7.47 0.52
CA GLU A 34 -10.30 6.30 0.08
C GLU A 34 -8.86 6.33 0.62
N ILE A 35 -8.21 7.50 0.67
CA ILE A 35 -6.92 7.69 1.34
C ILE A 35 -7.03 7.31 2.82
N GLY A 36 -8.08 7.79 3.50
CA GLY A 36 -8.35 7.45 4.90
C GLY A 36 -8.50 5.95 5.12
N ALA A 37 -9.23 5.25 4.25
CA ALA A 37 -9.39 3.81 4.33
C ALA A 37 -8.08 3.04 4.13
N ILE A 38 -7.17 3.54 3.28
CA ILE A 38 -5.82 2.97 3.14
C ILE A 38 -4.98 3.25 4.39
N ALA A 39 -4.99 4.49 4.87
CA ALA A 39 -4.24 4.92 6.05
C ALA A 39 -4.66 4.13 7.30
N GLU A 40 -5.95 3.89 7.49
CA GLU A 40 -6.49 3.08 8.58
C GLU A 40 -5.90 1.66 8.55
N ARG A 41 -5.84 1.02 7.37
CA ARG A 41 -5.35 -0.36 7.23
C ARG A 41 -3.87 -0.55 7.56
N VAL A 42 -3.07 0.50 7.37
CA VAL A 42 -1.63 0.47 7.68
C VAL A 42 -1.29 1.06 9.04
N THR A 43 -2.26 1.65 9.74
CA THR A 43 -2.10 2.15 11.10
C THR A 43 -2.37 1.03 12.10
N VAL A 44 -1.57 0.98 13.17
CA VAL A 44 -1.75 0.07 14.29
C VAL A 44 -1.91 0.86 15.58
N ARG A 45 -2.74 0.35 16.49
CA ARG A 45 -2.79 0.83 17.88
C ARG A 45 -1.78 0.07 18.71
N LEU A 46 -0.99 0.80 19.48
CA LEU A 46 -0.02 0.26 20.43
C LEU A 46 -0.57 0.48 21.84
N SER A 47 -0.70 -0.60 22.59
CA SER A 47 -1.21 -0.57 23.95
C SER A 47 -0.30 -1.33 24.88
N GLY A 48 -0.16 -0.87 26.12
CA GLY A 48 0.72 -1.50 27.11
C GLY A 48 1.03 -0.53 28.25
N PRO A 49 2.28 -0.56 28.76
CA PRO A 49 2.78 0.41 29.74
C PRO A 49 2.60 1.88 29.30
N ASP A 50 2.71 2.15 28.00
CA ASP A 50 2.30 3.40 27.37
C ASP A 50 1.34 3.13 26.20
N GLN A 51 0.69 4.17 25.71
CA GLN A 51 -0.27 4.10 24.61
C GLN A 51 0.21 4.94 23.43
N GLY A 52 -0.05 4.45 22.22
CA GLY A 52 0.30 5.19 21.02
C GLY A 52 -0.23 4.55 19.75
N SER A 53 0.25 5.07 18.63
CA SER A 53 -0.03 4.52 17.30
C SER A 53 1.28 4.26 16.58
N GLY A 54 1.23 3.40 15.57
CA GLY A 54 2.34 3.17 14.66
C GLY A 54 1.85 2.97 13.23
N VAL A 55 2.79 2.98 12.29
CA VAL A 55 2.52 2.75 10.87
C VAL A 55 3.33 1.56 10.39
N ILE A 56 2.67 0.62 9.71
CA ILE A 56 3.34 -0.50 9.04
C ILE A 56 4.09 0.05 7.83
N ILE A 57 5.42 -0.04 7.85
CA ILE A 57 6.29 0.45 6.77
C ILE A 57 6.90 -0.68 5.92
N ASN A 58 6.82 -1.92 6.40
CA ASN A 58 7.26 -3.10 5.65
C ASN A 58 6.50 -4.36 6.08
N LYS A 59 6.38 -5.31 5.17
CA LYS A 59 5.84 -6.65 5.41
C LYS A 59 6.72 -7.69 4.70
N ASN A 60 7.28 -8.62 5.47
CA ASN A 60 8.00 -9.78 4.94
C ASN A 60 7.33 -11.06 5.47
N GLY A 61 6.58 -11.74 4.59
CA GLY A 61 5.76 -12.89 4.96
C GLY A 61 4.73 -12.53 6.04
N ASN A 62 4.89 -13.11 7.22
CA ASN A 62 4.04 -12.85 8.40
C ASN A 62 4.65 -11.85 9.39
N THR A 63 5.82 -11.29 9.09
CA THR A 63 6.51 -10.28 9.91
C THR A 63 6.22 -8.88 9.39
N TYR A 64 5.87 -7.97 10.29
CA TYR A 64 5.57 -6.57 9.98
C TYR A 64 6.56 -5.65 10.70
N THR A 65 7.06 -4.64 10.00
CA THR A 65 7.86 -3.57 10.61
C THR A 65 6.95 -2.37 10.87
N VAL A 66 6.88 -1.94 12.13
CA VAL A 66 6.07 -0.80 12.57
C VAL A 66 6.99 0.33 12.99
N LEU A 67 6.79 1.51 12.40
CA LEU A 67 7.40 2.76 12.84
C LEU A 67 6.50 3.43 13.89
N THR A 68 7.07 3.85 15.00
CA THR A 68 6.40 4.64 16.04
C THR A 68 7.38 5.59 16.72
N ASN A 69 6.89 6.41 17.65
CA ASN A 69 7.73 7.27 18.48
C ASN A 69 8.43 6.44 19.57
N SER A 70 9.68 6.79 19.88
CA SER A 70 10.46 6.10 20.92
C SER A 70 9.78 6.11 22.30
N HIS A 71 9.10 7.20 22.66
CA HIS A 71 8.44 7.32 23.96
C HIS A 71 7.40 6.20 24.21
N VAL A 72 6.78 5.66 23.17
CA VAL A 72 5.79 4.57 23.30
C VAL A 72 6.40 3.32 23.93
N PHE A 73 7.71 3.11 23.75
CA PHE A 73 8.47 1.99 24.31
C PHE A 73 9.37 2.39 25.49
N GLN A 74 9.22 3.60 26.05
CA GLN A 74 10.08 4.08 27.13
C GLN A 74 9.96 3.25 28.42
N TYR A 75 8.81 2.61 28.63
CA TYR A 75 8.54 1.77 29.78
C TYR A 75 8.58 0.29 29.40
N THR A 76 9.28 -0.49 30.21
CA THR A 76 9.37 -1.94 30.02
C THR A 76 8.04 -2.62 30.34
N GLY A 77 7.58 -3.50 29.46
CA GLY A 77 6.41 -4.36 29.70
C GLY A 77 5.90 -4.99 28.42
N ALA A 78 4.82 -5.76 28.54
CA ALA A 78 4.18 -6.38 27.38
C ALA A 78 3.38 -5.32 26.60
N PHE A 79 3.71 -5.19 25.32
CA PHE A 79 2.95 -4.35 24.39
C PHE A 79 2.08 -5.22 23.49
N GLU A 80 0.83 -4.80 23.35
CA GLU A 80 -0.15 -5.33 22.42
C GLU A 80 -0.23 -4.41 21.20
N ILE A 81 0.03 -4.97 20.02
CA ILE A 81 -0.18 -4.31 18.73
C ILE A 81 -1.53 -4.75 18.19
N ILE A 82 -2.37 -3.79 17.83
CA ILE A 82 -3.73 -4.05 17.35
C ILE A 82 -3.88 -3.46 15.97
N THR A 83 -4.18 -4.31 14.99
CA THR A 83 -4.38 -3.92 13.59
C THR A 83 -5.80 -3.42 13.35
N TYR A 84 -6.03 -2.76 12.20
CA TYR A 84 -7.34 -2.19 11.81
C TYR A 84 -8.51 -3.18 11.86
N ASP A 85 -8.25 -4.48 11.70
CA ASP A 85 -9.23 -5.56 11.77
C ASP A 85 -9.43 -6.13 13.18
N GLY A 86 -8.83 -5.49 14.20
CA GLY A 86 -8.94 -5.85 15.60
C GLY A 86 -8.06 -7.03 16.04
N ARG A 87 -7.22 -7.59 15.15
CA ARG A 87 -6.28 -8.65 15.53
C ARG A 87 -5.20 -8.11 16.46
N LYS A 88 -4.91 -8.89 17.50
CA LYS A 88 -3.94 -8.58 18.54
C LYS A 88 -2.67 -9.39 18.33
N TYR A 89 -1.53 -8.73 18.44
CA TYR A 89 -0.19 -9.33 18.36
C TYR A 89 0.60 -8.91 19.59
N GLN A 90 1.34 -9.85 20.18
CA GLN A 90 2.31 -9.53 21.22
C GLN A 90 3.60 -9.06 20.58
N SER A 91 4.25 -8.06 21.18
CA SER A 91 5.57 -7.65 20.72
C SER A 91 6.61 -8.72 21.07
N ASN A 92 7.14 -9.40 20.05
CA ASN A 92 8.13 -10.46 20.25
C ASN A 92 9.57 -9.96 20.15
N ASN A 93 9.81 -8.85 19.43
CA ASN A 93 11.12 -8.26 19.20
C ASN A 93 10.98 -6.74 18.99
N VAL A 94 11.21 -5.94 20.03
CA VAL A 94 11.37 -4.49 19.89
C VAL A 94 12.82 -4.21 19.57
N THR A 95 13.10 -3.58 18.44
CA THR A 95 14.44 -3.09 18.10
C THR A 95 14.38 -1.57 18.06
N GLU A 96 15.00 -0.93 19.05
CA GLU A 96 15.22 0.50 19.05
C GLU A 96 16.46 0.78 18.19
N ASN A 97 16.28 1.26 16.96
CA ASN A 97 17.38 1.77 16.16
C ASN A 97 17.66 3.21 16.63
N THR A 98 18.68 3.37 17.47
CA THR A 98 19.24 4.67 17.85
C THR A 98 20.09 5.27 16.73
#